data_AF-A0A6S6SYW4-F1
#
_entry.id   AF-A0A6S6SYW4-F1
#
_cell.length_a   1.000
_cell.length_b   1.000
_cell.length_c   1.000
_cell.angle_alpha   90.00
_cell.angle_beta   90.00
_cell.angle_gamma   90.00
#
_symmetry.space_group_name_H-M   'P 1'
#
loop_
_entity.id
_entity.type
_entity.pdbx_description
1 polymer ?
#
loop_
_entity_poly.entity_id
_entity_poly.type
_entity_poly.pdbx_seq_one_letter_code
_entity_poly.pdbx_strand_id
1 'polypeptide(L)'
;MAETPTAFNTHTLYNHHARELRQANEAIAQTKKYLDPESPHYLPDYIGKLEAIQASDAASDEVAAKIVAAKANLESYQQRAEAAQLVIDAGPLKVNELETSNNVFLSPPAKQDEYLYVLDPETCQASTINWADVCSNPGQAIEEPEVDFFQFTGKKDIELSGEHQTDAVRVWNHNVRIEGLKITDNRSYTDAHRDAIQLIPPPIHRFEDGVYIRMADQMAGAILKNTTIEGCEICAPNGPLQGIFASDGMYRDLHIRNNDITTQGSHSIAIAGLLNGGEISGNTLRQTAEGAVPTITLYPARIGGNMADDGVVSILSFAENESGLSYESVSVEGKPNRLVKADGVEVDLGVDDARNMLPDNYLKLAAGLTDFDYDTYLADYSSLTLAGYRERDPFGAQKMEEWLALRTDEFTNGREDGHPLGPVSGEQQKIGERFLTPALAAMKDGTADS
;
A
#
# COMPACT_ATOMS: atom_id res chain seq x y z
N MET A 1 22.70 24.25 -13.11
CA MET A 1 22.76 22.80 -13.35
C MET A 1 21.48 22.26 -12.77
N ALA A 2 20.56 21.77 -13.62
CA ALA A 2 19.35 21.13 -13.12
C ALA A 2 19.78 19.82 -12.47
N GLU A 3 19.54 19.68 -11.17
CA GLU A 3 19.69 18.41 -10.47
C GLU A 3 18.80 17.40 -11.20
N THR A 4 19.41 16.32 -11.68
CA THR A 4 18.68 15.15 -12.14
C THR A 4 17.79 14.72 -10.97
N PRO A 5 16.45 14.63 -11.11
CA PRO A 5 15.61 14.28 -9.99
C PRO A 5 16.02 12.89 -9.50
N THR A 6 16.49 12.80 -8.26
CA THR A 6 16.72 11.53 -7.59
C THR A 6 15.39 10.77 -7.65
N ALA A 7 15.36 9.63 -8.33
CA ALA A 7 14.14 8.84 -8.44
C ALA A 7 13.81 8.24 -7.06
N PHE A 8 12.92 8.89 -6.31
CA PHE A 8 12.43 8.40 -5.03
C PHE A 8 11.52 7.19 -5.27
N ASN A 9 11.96 6.00 -4.84
CA ASN A 9 11.22 4.75 -5.03
C ASN A 9 10.28 4.40 -3.86
N THR A 10 10.29 5.16 -2.76
CA THR A 10 9.42 4.99 -1.61
C THR A 10 8.09 5.72 -1.77
N HIS A 11 7.12 5.44 -0.89
CA HIS A 11 5.81 6.08 -0.89
C HIS A 11 5.80 7.48 -0.25
N THR A 12 6.78 7.78 0.62
CA THR A 12 7.00 9.09 1.26
C THR A 12 8.49 9.46 1.23
N LEU A 13 8.81 10.76 1.30
CA LEU A 13 10.19 11.22 1.49
C LEU A 13 10.73 10.86 2.89
N TYR A 14 9.84 10.79 3.88
CA TYR A 14 10.20 10.39 5.25
C TYR A 14 10.76 8.96 5.28
N ASN A 15 10.03 8.00 4.69
CA ASN A 15 10.50 6.63 4.58
C ASN A 15 11.82 6.52 3.78
N HIS A 16 12.00 7.33 2.73
CA HIS A 16 13.26 7.35 2.00
C HIS A 16 14.46 7.63 2.93
N HIS A 17 14.40 8.72 3.72
CA HIS A 17 15.48 9.08 4.64
C HIS A 17 15.60 8.12 5.82
N ALA A 18 14.48 7.58 6.32
CA ALA A 18 14.48 6.52 7.34
C ALA A 18 15.21 5.25 6.87
N ARG A 19 14.98 4.81 5.62
CA ARG A 19 15.70 3.68 5.01
C ARG A 19 17.19 3.97 4.87
N GLU A 20 17.57 5.17 4.40
CA GLU A 20 18.97 5.60 4.31
C GLU A 20 19.66 5.51 5.68
N LEU A 21 19.01 6.02 6.74
CA LEU A 21 19.51 5.96 8.11
C LEU A 21 19.64 4.53 8.62
N ARG A 22 18.64 3.67 8.39
CA ARG A 22 18.69 2.25 8.78
C ARG A 22 19.85 1.52 8.10
N GLN A 23 20.03 1.72 6.79
CA GLN A 23 21.12 1.12 6.03
C GLN A 23 22.50 1.63 6.48
N ALA A 24 22.61 2.92 6.79
CA ALA A 24 23.82 3.51 7.33
C ALA A 24 24.16 2.94 8.71
N ASN A 25 23.16 2.84 9.60
CA ASN A 25 23.32 2.23 10.91
C ASN A 25 23.79 0.77 10.82
N GLU A 26 23.17 -0.02 9.94
CA GLU A 26 23.59 -1.41 9.68
C GLU A 26 25.01 -1.49 9.09
N ALA A 27 25.35 -0.60 8.17
CA ALA A 27 26.70 -0.53 7.61
C ALA A 27 27.76 -0.22 8.68
N ILE A 28 27.47 0.68 9.62
CA ILE A 28 28.35 0.95 10.76
C ILE A 28 28.45 -0.27 11.68
N ALA A 29 27.33 -0.93 12.00
CA ALA A 29 27.34 -2.15 12.81
C ALA A 29 28.21 -3.26 12.18
N GLN A 30 28.08 -3.48 10.88
CA GLN A 30 28.82 -4.51 10.14
C GLN A 30 30.32 -4.17 10.03
N THR A 31 30.69 -2.91 9.79
CA THR A 31 32.10 -2.51 9.66
C THR A 31 32.79 -2.37 11.01
N LYS A 32 32.08 -2.01 12.08
CA LYS A 32 32.62 -1.93 13.45
C LYS A 32 33.33 -3.21 13.87
N LYS A 33 32.81 -4.38 13.48
CA LYS A 33 33.47 -5.69 13.68
C LYS A 33 34.92 -5.72 13.20
N TYR A 34 35.25 -5.02 12.11
CA TYR A 34 36.59 -5.05 11.50
C TYR A 34 37.43 -3.80 11.77
N LEU A 35 36.78 -2.70 12.15
CA LEU A 35 37.41 -1.39 12.34
C LEU A 35 37.56 -0.97 13.81
N ASP A 36 36.90 -1.63 14.75
CA ASP A 36 37.03 -1.38 16.18
C ASP A 36 38.28 -2.07 16.76
N PRO A 37 39.25 -1.34 17.35
CA PRO A 37 40.44 -1.92 17.97
C PRO A 37 40.15 -2.94 19.08
N GLU A 38 38.99 -2.85 19.73
CA GLU A 38 38.59 -3.79 20.78
C GLU A 38 37.95 -5.07 20.21
N SER A 39 37.69 -5.12 18.90
CA SER A 39 37.12 -6.31 18.26
C SER A 39 38.16 -7.44 18.12
N PRO A 40 37.80 -8.71 18.40
CA PRO A 40 38.67 -9.84 18.11
C PRO A 40 38.93 -10.05 16.61
N HIS A 41 38.15 -9.37 15.75
CA HIS A 41 38.28 -9.39 14.29
C HIS A 41 38.91 -8.11 13.73
N TYR A 42 39.53 -7.27 14.57
CA TYR A 42 40.16 -6.03 14.14
C TYR A 42 41.17 -6.29 13.02
N LEU A 43 40.87 -5.72 11.85
CA LEU A 43 41.54 -6.09 10.61
C LEU A 43 43.00 -5.59 10.55
N PRO A 44 43.36 -4.40 11.07
CA PRO A 44 44.75 -3.96 11.18
C PRO A 44 45.63 -4.92 12.02
N ASP A 45 45.12 -5.46 13.13
CA ASP A 45 45.85 -6.45 13.93
C ASP A 45 46.07 -7.77 13.17
N TYR A 46 45.07 -8.22 12.43
CA TYR A 46 45.18 -9.39 11.57
C TYR A 46 46.22 -9.18 10.46
N ILE A 47 46.22 -8.00 9.81
CA ILE A 47 47.22 -7.63 8.81
C ILE A 47 48.63 -7.63 9.43
N GLY A 48 48.81 -7.03 10.61
CA GLY A 48 50.10 -7.02 11.30
C GLY A 48 50.63 -8.42 11.64
N LYS A 49 49.74 -9.34 12.04
CA LYS A 49 50.09 -10.76 12.25
C LYS A 49 50.54 -11.44 10.95
N LEU A 50 49.85 -11.20 9.84
CA LEU A 50 50.24 -11.74 8.54
C LEU A 50 51.58 -11.16 8.05
N GLU A 51 51.81 -9.87 8.23
CA GLU A 51 53.07 -9.21 7.87
C GLU A 51 54.26 -9.75 8.69
N ALA A 52 54.05 -10.05 9.97
CA ALA A 52 55.07 -10.70 10.79
C ALA A 52 55.41 -12.13 10.32
N ILE A 53 54.40 -12.90 9.87
CA ILE A 53 54.62 -14.23 9.27
C ILE A 53 55.39 -14.10 7.95
N GLN A 54 55.03 -13.12 7.11
CA GLN A 54 55.71 -12.84 5.84
C GLN A 54 57.19 -12.45 6.01
N ALA A 55 57.54 -11.84 7.15
CA ALA A 55 58.91 -11.47 7.48
C ALA A 55 59.74 -12.62 8.11
N SER A 56 59.14 -13.78 8.34
CA SER A 56 59.80 -14.97 8.91
C SER A 56 60.20 -16.00 7.85
N ASP A 57 60.98 -17.01 8.22
CA ASP A 57 61.36 -18.13 7.32
C ASP A 57 60.14 -18.97 6.84
N ALA A 58 58.93 -18.69 7.32
CA ALA A 58 57.66 -19.30 6.90
C ALA A 58 56.91 -18.49 5.82
N ALA A 59 57.56 -17.54 5.16
CA ALA A 59 56.98 -16.73 4.09
C ALA A 59 56.50 -17.59 2.91
N SER A 60 55.29 -17.33 2.42
CA SER A 60 54.72 -17.98 1.22
C SER A 60 53.90 -17.00 0.40
N ASP A 61 53.74 -17.28 -0.89
CA ASP A 61 52.90 -16.46 -1.79
C ASP A 61 51.44 -16.39 -1.34
N GLU A 62 50.95 -17.40 -0.62
CA GLU A 62 49.60 -17.41 -0.04
C GLU A 62 49.43 -16.35 1.06
N VAL A 63 50.45 -16.15 1.90
CA VAL A 63 50.44 -15.12 2.95
C VAL A 63 50.48 -13.73 2.32
N ALA A 64 51.31 -13.53 1.29
CA ALA A 64 51.34 -12.27 0.55
C ALA A 64 49.98 -11.94 -0.10
N ALA A 65 49.31 -12.92 -0.72
CA ALA A 65 47.97 -12.75 -1.28
C ALA A 65 46.93 -12.41 -0.21
N LYS A 66 46.98 -13.04 0.97
CA LYS A 66 46.09 -12.72 2.10
C LYS A 66 46.30 -11.31 2.64
N ILE A 67 47.55 -10.82 2.69
CA ILE A 67 47.84 -9.43 3.09
C ILE A 67 47.22 -8.44 2.10
N VAL A 68 47.37 -8.66 0.79
CA VAL A 68 46.79 -7.80 -0.25
C VAL A 68 45.26 -7.77 -0.13
N ALA A 69 44.62 -8.93 -0.01
CA ALA A 69 43.16 -9.02 0.15
C ALA A 69 42.68 -8.34 1.44
N ALA A 70 43.38 -8.54 2.57
CA ALA A 70 43.02 -7.92 3.84
C ALA A 70 43.17 -6.39 3.79
N LYS A 71 44.20 -5.85 3.13
CA LYS A 71 44.36 -4.40 2.95
C LYS A 71 43.26 -3.81 2.06
N ALA A 72 42.90 -4.49 0.97
CA ALA A 72 41.78 -4.07 0.13
C ALA A 72 40.44 -4.09 0.88
N ASN A 73 40.20 -5.12 1.70
CA ASN A 73 39.01 -5.19 2.56
C ASN A 73 38.98 -4.07 3.60
N LEU A 74 40.13 -3.73 4.21
CA LEU A 74 40.24 -2.63 5.17
C LEU A 74 39.83 -1.30 4.53
N GLU A 75 40.37 -0.99 3.35
CA GLU A 75 40.02 0.21 2.60
C GLU A 75 38.52 0.24 2.26
N SER A 76 37.96 -0.89 1.80
CA SER A 76 36.54 -1.01 1.50
C SER A 76 35.65 -0.79 2.74
N TYR A 77 36.01 -1.36 3.89
CA TYR A 77 35.28 -1.16 5.14
C TYR A 77 35.37 0.27 5.64
N GLN A 78 36.54 0.92 5.53
CA GLN A 78 36.71 2.33 5.88
C GLN A 78 35.83 3.23 5.01
N GLN A 79 35.87 3.06 3.68
CA GLN A 79 35.02 3.82 2.76
C GLN A 79 33.52 3.62 3.05
N ARG A 80 33.11 2.38 3.34
CA ARG A 80 31.71 2.07 3.69
C ARG A 80 31.30 2.73 5.01
N ALA A 81 32.16 2.72 6.02
CA ALA A 81 31.89 3.35 7.31
C ALA A 81 31.82 4.88 7.18
N GLU A 82 32.73 5.49 6.42
CA GLU A 82 32.73 6.94 6.14
C GLU A 82 31.47 7.37 5.39
N ALA A 83 31.07 6.64 4.34
CA ALA A 83 29.85 6.92 3.61
C ALA A 83 28.60 6.80 4.48
N ALA A 84 28.54 5.79 5.35
CA ALA A 84 27.45 5.63 6.31
C ALA A 84 27.43 6.77 7.35
N GLN A 85 28.60 7.19 7.84
CA GLN A 85 28.69 8.30 8.79
C GLN A 85 28.16 9.61 8.20
N LEU A 86 28.43 9.89 6.92
CA LEU A 86 27.86 11.07 6.24
C LEU A 86 26.32 11.07 6.23
N VAL A 87 25.71 9.89 6.10
CA VAL A 87 24.24 9.74 6.17
C VAL A 87 23.75 9.93 7.60
N ILE A 88 24.43 9.35 8.60
CA ILE A 88 24.11 9.54 10.03
C ILE A 88 24.21 11.02 10.43
N ASP A 89 25.23 11.73 9.96
CA ASP A 89 25.45 13.14 10.30
C ASP A 89 24.37 14.06 9.68
N ALA A 90 23.90 13.75 8.47
CA ALA A 90 22.91 14.56 7.75
C ALA A 90 21.45 14.17 8.04
N GLY A 91 21.20 12.92 8.42
CA GLY A 91 19.85 12.35 8.54
C GLY A 91 18.95 13.04 9.57
N PRO A 92 19.43 13.40 10.78
CA PRO A 92 18.61 14.10 11.79
C PRO A 92 17.97 15.37 11.25
N LEU A 93 18.70 16.15 10.44
CA LEU A 93 18.16 17.39 9.86
C LEU A 93 17.00 17.10 8.89
N LYS A 94 17.18 16.13 7.99
CA LYS A 94 16.18 15.78 6.97
C LYS A 94 14.89 15.21 7.59
N VAL A 95 15.02 14.29 8.53
CA VAL A 95 13.88 13.67 9.22
C VAL A 95 13.15 14.70 10.09
N ASN A 96 13.88 15.49 10.88
CA ASN A 96 13.30 16.52 11.73
C ASN A 96 12.62 17.63 10.92
N GLU A 97 13.15 18.00 9.74
CA GLU A 97 12.48 18.95 8.84
C GLU A 97 11.10 18.42 8.40
N LEU A 98 11.01 17.15 8.03
CA LEU A 98 9.73 16.52 7.64
C LEU A 98 8.75 16.39 8.81
N GLU A 99 9.23 16.08 10.01
CA GLU A 99 8.41 16.02 11.24
C GLU A 99 7.88 17.40 11.60
N THR A 100 8.76 18.40 11.68
CA THR A 100 8.37 19.77 12.06
C THR A 100 7.49 20.46 11.02
N SER A 101 7.58 20.06 9.75
CA SER A 101 6.72 20.55 8.67
C SER A 101 5.42 19.75 8.48
N ASN A 102 5.15 18.74 9.32
CA ASN A 102 4.01 17.82 9.22
C ASN A 102 3.91 17.11 7.86
N ASN A 103 5.06 16.73 7.30
CA ASN A 103 5.20 16.08 5.99
C ASN A 103 5.62 14.59 6.11
N VAL A 104 5.51 13.99 7.30
CA VAL A 104 5.83 12.57 7.54
C VAL A 104 5.15 11.65 6.53
N PHE A 105 3.85 11.85 6.31
CA PHE A 105 3.04 11.03 5.40
C PHE A 105 2.88 11.63 4.00
N LEU A 106 3.55 12.74 3.68
CA LEU A 106 3.42 13.40 2.37
C LEU A 106 4.14 12.58 1.29
N SER A 107 3.48 12.35 0.18
CA SER A 107 4.08 11.65 -0.97
C SER A 107 5.13 12.52 -1.68
N PRO A 108 6.14 11.92 -2.32
CA PRO A 108 7.08 12.66 -3.15
C PRO A 108 6.36 13.37 -4.32
N PRO A 109 6.88 14.49 -4.85
CA PRO A 109 6.21 15.26 -5.91
C PRO A 109 5.75 14.43 -7.11
N ALA A 110 6.54 13.41 -7.50
CA ALA A 110 6.22 12.53 -8.63
C ALA A 110 4.98 11.63 -8.43
N LYS A 111 4.48 11.51 -7.19
CA LYS A 111 3.32 10.67 -6.83
C LYS A 111 2.13 11.48 -6.29
N GLN A 112 2.28 12.80 -6.11
CA GLN A 112 1.24 13.65 -5.51
C GLN A 112 -0.03 13.75 -6.36
N ASP A 113 0.05 13.50 -7.66
CA ASP A 113 -1.12 13.40 -8.53
C ASP A 113 -1.93 12.11 -8.26
N GLU A 114 -1.28 11.01 -7.89
CA GLU A 114 -1.94 9.75 -7.54
C GLU A 114 -2.48 9.78 -6.10
N TYR A 115 -1.73 10.35 -5.17
CA TYR A 115 -2.15 10.51 -3.78
C TYR A 115 -1.29 11.53 -3.06
N LEU A 116 -1.90 12.42 -2.29
CA LEU A 116 -1.16 13.47 -1.59
C LEU A 116 -0.50 12.95 -0.32
N TYR A 117 -1.22 12.19 0.50
CA TYR A 117 -0.70 11.55 1.70
C TYR A 117 -0.94 10.05 1.70
N VAL A 118 -0.06 9.28 2.36
CA VAL A 118 -0.21 7.84 2.49
C VAL A 118 0.32 7.35 3.84
N LEU A 119 -0.46 6.50 4.49
CA LEU A 119 -0.06 5.74 5.67
C LEU A 119 0.29 4.31 5.24
N ASP A 120 1.49 4.14 4.67
CA ASP A 120 2.04 2.83 4.30
C ASP A 120 2.78 2.16 5.47
N PRO A 121 3.00 0.83 5.45
CA PRO A 121 3.55 0.10 6.59
C PRO A 121 4.92 0.61 7.03
N GLU A 122 5.75 1.03 6.07
CA GLU A 122 7.11 1.45 6.36
C GLU A 122 7.18 2.87 6.90
N THR A 123 6.40 3.79 6.34
CA THR A 123 6.31 5.15 6.92
C THR A 123 5.71 5.10 8.32
N CYS A 124 4.66 4.28 8.51
CA CYS A 124 4.06 4.06 9.83
C CYS A 124 5.10 3.55 10.83
N GLN A 125 5.84 2.49 10.51
CA GLN A 125 6.89 1.97 11.40
C GLN A 125 8.03 2.95 11.59
N ALA A 126 8.49 3.63 10.54
CA ALA A 126 9.56 4.61 10.64
C ALA A 126 9.17 5.78 11.57
N SER A 127 7.90 6.17 11.59
CA SER A 127 7.41 7.29 12.41
C SER A 127 7.39 7.00 13.91
N THR A 128 7.55 5.74 14.33
CA THR A 128 7.64 5.36 15.75
C THR A 128 9.08 5.31 16.26
N ILE A 129 10.07 5.36 15.36
CA ILE A 129 11.48 5.24 15.69
C ILE A 129 12.04 6.60 16.12
N ASN A 130 12.79 6.61 17.22
CA ASN A 130 13.57 7.77 17.62
C ASN A 130 14.86 7.88 16.80
N TRP A 131 14.77 8.50 15.62
CA TRP A 131 15.91 8.66 14.72
C TRP A 131 17.06 9.47 15.31
N ALA A 132 16.79 10.40 16.24
CA ALA A 132 17.83 11.14 16.93
C ALA A 132 18.69 10.22 17.82
N ASP A 133 18.08 9.22 18.46
CA ASP A 133 18.80 8.22 19.25
C ASP A 133 19.64 7.29 18.35
N VAL A 134 19.07 6.81 17.25
CA VAL A 134 19.80 6.01 16.23
C VAL A 134 21.05 6.75 15.75
N CYS A 135 20.92 8.05 15.46
CA CYS A 135 22.06 8.86 14.99
C CYS A 135 23.06 9.19 16.09
N SER A 136 22.63 9.23 17.36
CA SER A 136 23.51 9.43 18.51
C SER A 136 24.27 8.15 18.90
N ASN A 137 23.74 6.99 18.54
CA ASN A 137 24.25 5.67 18.90
C ASN A 137 24.43 4.76 17.66
N PRO A 138 25.19 5.18 16.63
CA PRO A 138 25.27 4.44 15.38
C PRO A 138 25.92 3.06 15.55
N GLY A 139 25.39 2.10 14.81
CA GLY A 139 25.80 0.69 14.85
C GLY A 139 25.14 -0.12 15.97
N GLN A 140 24.25 0.46 16.77
CA GLN A 140 23.42 -0.27 17.72
C GLN A 140 22.16 -0.83 17.05
N ALA A 141 21.53 -1.82 17.68
CA ALA A 141 20.24 -2.32 17.21
C ALA A 141 19.20 -1.21 17.32
N ILE A 142 18.38 -1.04 16.28
CA ILE A 142 17.30 -0.06 16.28
C ILE A 142 16.14 -0.67 17.07
N GLU A 143 15.70 0.03 18.11
CA GLU A 143 14.48 -0.33 18.83
C GLU A 143 13.26 0.05 17.97
N GLU A 144 12.35 -0.92 17.81
CA GLU A 144 11.10 -0.76 17.07
C GLU A 144 9.94 -0.88 18.05
N PRO A 145 9.39 0.25 18.53
CA PRO A 145 8.31 0.22 19.51
C PRO A 145 7.07 -0.47 18.95
N GLU A 146 6.49 -1.36 19.73
CA GLU A 146 5.13 -1.84 19.47
C GLU A 146 4.14 -0.72 19.77
N VAL A 147 3.23 -0.46 18.83
CA VAL A 147 2.18 0.55 18.97
C VAL A 147 0.80 -0.07 18.78
N ASP A 148 -0.15 0.35 19.61
CA ASP A 148 -1.55 -0.07 19.48
C ASP A 148 -2.19 0.47 18.18
N PHE A 149 -1.75 1.66 17.76
CA PHE A 149 -2.21 2.30 16.54
C PHE A 149 -1.21 3.34 16.00
N PHE A 150 -1.26 3.54 14.68
CA PHE A 150 -0.57 4.62 13.97
C PHE A 150 -1.53 5.78 13.74
N GLN A 151 -1.20 6.95 14.29
CA GLN A 151 -1.98 8.17 14.13
C GLN A 151 -1.51 8.97 12.91
N PHE A 152 -2.44 9.48 12.10
CA PHE A 152 -2.09 10.49 11.10
C PHE A 152 -1.65 11.81 11.76
N THR A 153 -0.41 12.21 11.52
CA THR A 153 0.24 13.43 12.07
C THR A 153 0.56 14.49 11.00
N GLY A 154 0.03 14.36 9.77
CA GLY A 154 0.22 15.34 8.71
C GLY A 154 -0.59 16.63 8.91
N LYS A 155 -0.60 17.50 7.89
CA LYS A 155 -1.45 18.71 7.88
C LYS A 155 -2.91 18.34 8.13
N LYS A 156 -3.54 19.03 9.10
CA LYS A 156 -4.95 18.81 9.48
C LYS A 156 -5.95 19.48 8.54
N ASP A 157 -5.51 20.44 7.73
CA ASP A 157 -6.31 21.08 6.68
C ASP A 157 -5.62 20.82 5.33
N ILE A 158 -6.26 20.01 4.50
CA ILE A 158 -5.78 19.54 3.22
C ILE A 158 -6.66 20.16 2.13
N GLU A 159 -6.02 20.83 1.17
CA GLU A 159 -6.69 21.32 -0.03
C GLU A 159 -6.19 20.56 -1.26
N LEU A 160 -7.10 19.86 -1.94
CA LEU A 160 -6.85 19.27 -3.25
C LEU A 160 -6.95 20.38 -4.31
N SER A 161 -5.79 20.84 -4.79
CA SER A 161 -5.67 22.01 -5.67
C SER A 161 -4.96 21.71 -6.99
N GLY A 162 -4.16 20.64 -7.06
CA GLY A 162 -3.52 20.21 -8.30
C GLY A 162 -4.54 19.62 -9.27
N GLU A 163 -4.41 19.91 -10.57
CA GLU A 163 -5.35 19.47 -11.62
C GLU A 163 -5.54 17.95 -11.63
N HIS A 164 -4.45 17.22 -11.48
CA HIS A 164 -4.41 15.75 -11.58
C HIS A 164 -4.48 15.03 -10.23
N GLN A 165 -4.53 15.74 -9.09
CA GLN A 165 -4.60 15.11 -7.77
C GLN A 165 -5.89 14.29 -7.61
N THR A 166 -5.74 12.99 -7.47
CA THR A 166 -6.85 12.05 -7.30
C THR A 166 -7.18 11.88 -5.83
N ASP A 167 -6.27 11.31 -5.04
CA ASP A 167 -6.57 10.96 -3.64
C ASP A 167 -5.92 11.94 -2.64
N ALA A 168 -6.66 12.36 -1.61
CA ALA A 168 -6.07 13.16 -0.53
C ALA A 168 -5.28 12.30 0.45
N VAL A 169 -5.87 11.23 0.99
CA VAL A 169 -5.21 10.34 1.95
C VAL A 169 -5.45 8.88 1.59
N ARG A 170 -4.38 8.11 1.40
CA ARG A 170 -4.43 6.65 1.33
C ARG A 170 -4.09 6.02 2.68
N VAL A 171 -4.99 5.21 3.21
CA VAL A 171 -4.71 4.32 4.34
C VAL A 171 -4.27 2.98 3.78
N TRP A 172 -2.99 2.63 3.96
CA TRP A 172 -2.41 1.40 3.44
C TRP A 172 -1.65 0.61 4.50
N ASN A 173 -2.15 0.65 5.73
CA ASN A 173 -1.58 -0.07 6.87
C ASN A 173 -2.66 -0.40 7.91
N HIS A 174 -2.45 -1.49 8.66
CA HIS A 174 -3.33 -1.87 9.77
C HIS A 174 -3.20 -0.90 10.95
N ASN A 175 -4.16 -0.96 11.87
CA ASN A 175 -4.11 -0.24 13.15
C ASN A 175 -3.98 1.28 12.95
N VAL A 176 -4.70 1.86 11.99
CA VAL A 176 -4.57 3.29 11.66
C VAL A 176 -5.70 4.10 12.29
N ARG A 177 -5.37 5.30 12.79
CA ARG A 177 -6.35 6.32 13.20
C ARG A 177 -6.18 7.61 12.42
N ILE A 178 -7.27 8.06 11.82
CA ILE A 178 -7.42 9.40 11.23
C ILE A 178 -8.46 10.14 12.04
N GLU A 179 -8.06 11.23 12.68
CA GLU A 179 -8.91 12.00 13.58
C GLU A 179 -8.84 13.49 13.25
N GLY A 180 -9.99 14.15 13.15
CA GLY A 180 -10.10 15.60 13.05
C GLY A 180 -9.45 16.19 11.80
N LEU A 181 -9.49 15.46 10.67
CA LEU A 181 -8.92 15.91 9.40
C LEU A 181 -9.95 16.73 8.63
N LYS A 182 -9.53 17.85 8.03
CA LYS A 182 -10.32 18.61 7.07
C LYS A 182 -9.73 18.44 5.67
N ILE A 183 -10.57 18.04 4.73
CA ILE A 183 -10.22 17.89 3.31
C ILE A 183 -11.17 18.74 2.49
N THR A 184 -10.61 19.64 1.68
CA THR A 184 -11.38 20.53 0.80
C THR A 184 -10.99 20.29 -0.66
N ASP A 185 -11.98 20.18 -1.54
CA ASP A 185 -11.80 20.13 -2.99
C ASP A 185 -12.79 21.09 -3.67
N ASN A 186 -12.30 22.26 -4.07
CA ASN A 186 -13.12 23.26 -4.74
C ASN A 186 -13.14 23.11 -6.27
N ARG A 187 -12.44 22.12 -6.82
CA ARG A 187 -12.32 21.91 -8.26
C ARG A 187 -13.66 21.45 -8.84
N SER A 188 -13.89 21.77 -10.11
CA SER A 188 -15.05 21.29 -10.88
C SER A 188 -14.59 20.26 -11.91
N TYR A 189 -15.13 19.06 -11.83
CA TYR A 189 -14.82 17.93 -12.71
C TYR A 189 -15.97 16.92 -12.69
N THR A 190 -15.92 15.93 -13.59
CA THR A 190 -16.98 14.90 -13.73
C THR A 190 -16.47 13.49 -13.46
N ASP A 191 -15.16 13.29 -13.37
CA ASP A 191 -14.56 11.97 -13.11
C ASP A 191 -14.81 11.51 -11.67
N ALA A 192 -15.41 10.33 -11.50
CA ALA A 192 -15.81 9.79 -10.20
C ALA A 192 -14.78 8.83 -9.56
N HIS A 193 -13.49 9.03 -9.84
CA HIS A 193 -12.37 8.18 -9.39
C HIS A 193 -11.32 8.96 -8.58
N ARG A 194 -11.80 9.73 -7.60
CA ARG A 194 -10.97 10.57 -6.73
C ARG A 194 -11.47 10.44 -5.30
N ASP A 195 -10.58 10.19 -4.36
CA ASP A 195 -10.96 9.84 -2.99
C ASP A 195 -10.45 10.89 -1.98
N ALA A 196 -11.31 11.36 -1.08
CA ALA A 196 -10.83 12.13 0.06
C ALA A 196 -10.02 11.20 1.00
N ILE A 197 -10.58 10.04 1.36
CA ILE A 197 -9.86 9.00 2.09
C ILE A 197 -10.09 7.66 1.40
N GLN A 198 -9.02 7.10 0.82
CA GLN A 198 -9.03 5.78 0.21
C GLN A 198 -8.45 4.75 1.18
N LEU A 199 -9.16 3.63 1.36
CA LEU A 199 -8.72 2.52 2.19
C LEU A 199 -8.20 1.40 1.28
N ILE A 200 -6.94 0.99 1.47
CA ILE A 200 -6.30 -0.09 0.71
C ILE A 200 -5.74 -1.12 1.70
N PRO A 201 -6.10 -2.40 1.61
CA PRO A 201 -5.42 -3.44 2.37
C PRO A 201 -3.92 -3.54 2.01
N PRO A 202 -3.00 -3.53 3.00
CA PRO A 202 -1.59 -3.81 2.74
C PRO A 202 -1.40 -5.24 2.24
N PRO A 203 -0.39 -5.51 1.40
CA PRO A 203 -0.13 -6.87 0.95
C PRO A 203 0.26 -7.78 2.12
N ILE A 204 -0.26 -9.00 2.09
CA ILE A 204 0.06 -10.04 3.06
C ILE A 204 1.37 -10.68 2.61
N HIS A 205 2.33 -10.80 3.52
CA HIS A 205 3.59 -11.47 3.27
C HIS A 205 3.81 -12.62 4.25
N ARG A 206 4.53 -13.63 3.79
CA ARG A 206 5.09 -14.72 4.59
C ARG A 206 6.60 -14.65 4.55
N PHE A 207 7.26 -14.84 5.67
CA PHE A 207 8.73 -14.89 5.73
C PHE A 207 9.19 -16.34 5.77
N GLU A 208 9.85 -16.79 4.70
CA GLU A 208 10.38 -18.15 4.58
C GLU A 208 11.83 -18.10 4.07
N ASP A 209 12.73 -18.84 4.72
CA ASP A 209 14.14 -18.95 4.35
C ASP A 209 14.86 -17.60 4.09
N GLY A 210 14.50 -16.56 4.85
CA GLY A 210 15.11 -15.23 4.72
C GLY A 210 14.47 -14.33 3.66
N VAL A 211 13.41 -14.79 2.98
CA VAL A 211 12.74 -14.08 1.88
C VAL A 211 11.29 -13.79 2.24
N TYR A 212 10.84 -12.57 1.93
CA TYR A 212 9.42 -12.22 1.99
C TYR A 212 8.72 -12.68 0.71
N ILE A 213 7.77 -13.58 0.85
CA ILE A 213 6.90 -14.07 -0.22
C ILE A 213 5.56 -13.33 -0.09
N ARG A 214 5.19 -12.58 -1.12
CA ARG A 214 3.88 -11.91 -1.18
C ARG A 214 2.80 -12.97 -1.38
N MET A 215 1.92 -13.12 -0.39
CA MET A 215 0.84 -14.09 -0.41
C MET A 215 -0.40 -13.55 -1.13
N ALA A 216 -0.78 -12.31 -0.84
CA ALA A 216 -1.97 -11.68 -1.42
C ALA A 216 -1.85 -10.16 -1.33
N ASP A 217 -2.67 -9.46 -2.11
CA ASP A 217 -2.83 -8.02 -2.07
C ASP A 217 -4.30 -7.62 -2.11
N GLN A 218 -4.59 -6.32 -2.21
CA GLN A 218 -5.96 -5.83 -2.25
C GLN A 218 -6.79 -6.47 -3.38
N MET A 219 -6.17 -6.81 -4.52
CA MET A 219 -6.87 -7.46 -5.62
C MET A 219 -7.04 -8.96 -5.41
N ALA A 220 -6.26 -9.57 -4.51
CA ALA A 220 -6.35 -10.99 -4.16
C ALA A 220 -7.03 -11.25 -2.81
N GLY A 221 -7.76 -10.27 -2.26
CA GLY A 221 -8.53 -10.44 -1.03
C GLY A 221 -7.74 -10.18 0.27
N ALA A 222 -6.67 -9.37 0.25
CA ALA A 222 -6.05 -8.93 1.50
C ALA A 222 -7.04 -8.16 2.40
N ILE A 223 -6.81 -8.22 3.71
CA ILE A 223 -7.72 -7.65 4.72
C ILE A 223 -7.04 -6.49 5.45
N LEU A 224 -7.59 -5.28 5.36
CA LEU A 224 -7.24 -4.14 6.24
C LEU A 224 -7.93 -4.31 7.59
N LYS A 225 -7.24 -4.02 8.70
CA LYS A 225 -7.72 -4.31 10.06
C LYS A 225 -7.58 -3.11 10.98
N ASN A 226 -8.55 -2.93 11.86
CA ASN A 226 -8.53 -2.00 12.99
C ASN A 226 -8.22 -0.56 12.55
N THR A 227 -9.06 -0.03 11.66
CA THR A 227 -8.91 1.33 11.13
C THR A 227 -10.03 2.20 11.65
N THR A 228 -9.70 3.38 12.18
CA THR A 228 -10.67 4.38 12.62
C THR A 228 -10.52 5.66 11.82
N ILE A 229 -11.63 6.14 11.25
CA ILE A 229 -11.75 7.47 10.64
C ILE A 229 -12.84 8.22 11.41
N GLU A 230 -12.44 9.22 12.19
CA GLU A 230 -13.35 9.90 13.11
C GLU A 230 -13.24 11.43 13.08
N GLY A 231 -14.40 12.09 13.16
CA GLY A 231 -14.47 13.54 13.35
C GLY A 231 -13.87 14.34 12.20
N CYS A 232 -13.81 13.78 10.99
CA CYS A 232 -13.26 14.46 9.82
C CYS A 232 -14.34 15.30 9.10
N GLU A 233 -13.90 16.36 8.43
CA GLU A 233 -14.70 17.22 7.57
C GLU A 233 -14.21 17.06 6.11
N ILE A 234 -15.08 16.62 5.21
CA ILE A 234 -14.79 16.49 3.77
C ILE A 234 -15.74 17.41 3.01
N CYS A 235 -15.20 18.39 2.29
CA CYS A 235 -15.98 19.40 1.59
C CYS A 235 -15.55 19.51 0.12
N ALA A 236 -16.36 18.94 -0.77
CA ALA A 236 -16.18 18.94 -2.21
C ALA A 236 -17.48 19.35 -2.93
N PRO A 237 -17.92 20.63 -2.82
CA PRO A 237 -19.24 21.05 -3.27
C PRO A 237 -19.38 21.12 -4.79
N ASN A 238 -18.27 21.09 -5.53
CA ASN A 238 -18.19 21.39 -6.96
C ASN A 238 -17.79 20.18 -7.83
N GLY A 239 -17.48 19.03 -7.22
CA GLY A 239 -17.03 17.84 -7.93
C GLY A 239 -17.49 16.54 -7.25
N PRO A 240 -17.52 15.42 -7.98
CA PRO A 240 -17.98 14.14 -7.48
C PRO A 240 -16.90 13.37 -6.69
N LEU A 241 -16.12 14.07 -5.85
CA LEU A 241 -15.14 13.44 -4.95
C LEU A 241 -15.83 12.34 -4.13
N GLN A 242 -15.22 11.17 -4.04
CA GLN A 242 -15.68 10.11 -3.15
C GLN A 242 -15.19 10.43 -1.73
N GLY A 243 -16.05 10.31 -0.72
CA GLY A 243 -15.68 10.73 0.64
C GLY A 243 -14.72 9.74 1.29
N ILE A 244 -15.26 8.65 1.84
CA ILE A 244 -14.47 7.53 2.37
C ILE A 244 -14.74 6.31 1.49
N PHE A 245 -13.71 5.84 0.80
CA PHE A 245 -13.87 4.88 -0.29
C PHE A 245 -12.97 3.67 -0.16
N ALA A 246 -13.52 2.51 -0.51
CA ALA A 246 -12.86 1.22 -0.53
C ALA A 246 -13.46 0.37 -1.65
N SER A 247 -12.66 0.02 -2.64
CA SER A 247 -13.12 -0.76 -3.80
C SER A 247 -12.65 -2.21 -3.79
N ASP A 248 -11.45 -2.49 -3.29
CA ASP A 248 -10.79 -3.78 -3.46
C ASP A 248 -10.23 -4.32 -2.15
N GLY A 249 -10.36 -5.63 -2.00
CA GLY A 249 -9.99 -6.35 -0.79
C GLY A 249 -11.11 -6.31 0.25
N MET A 250 -10.71 -6.43 1.51
CA MET A 250 -11.63 -6.61 2.64
C MET A 250 -11.20 -5.80 3.86
N TYR A 251 -12.14 -5.54 4.76
CA TYR A 251 -11.95 -4.62 5.89
C TYR A 251 -12.60 -5.19 7.14
N ARG A 252 -11.84 -5.33 8.23
CA ARG A 252 -12.32 -5.86 9.52
C ARG A 252 -12.05 -4.84 10.62
N ASP A 253 -12.97 -4.71 11.58
CA ASP A 253 -12.86 -3.72 12.66
C ASP A 253 -12.65 -2.28 12.11
N LEU A 254 -13.39 -1.93 11.04
CA LEU A 254 -13.37 -0.60 10.44
C LEU A 254 -14.43 0.28 11.10
N HIS A 255 -13.99 1.41 11.66
CA HIS A 255 -14.85 2.36 12.35
C HIS A 255 -14.86 3.72 11.62
N ILE A 256 -16.01 4.13 11.10
CA ILE A 256 -16.21 5.42 10.43
C ILE A 256 -17.22 6.22 11.26
N ARG A 257 -16.73 7.18 12.05
CA ARG A 257 -17.55 7.84 13.08
C ARG A 257 -17.57 9.36 12.97
N ASN A 258 -18.72 9.96 13.24
CA ASN A 258 -18.81 11.41 13.50
C ASN A 258 -18.19 12.30 12.40
N ASN A 259 -18.17 11.85 11.13
CA ASN A 259 -17.62 12.64 10.02
C ASN A 259 -18.70 13.53 9.39
N ASP A 260 -18.33 14.68 8.85
CA ASP A 260 -19.20 15.58 8.07
C ASP A 260 -18.71 15.62 6.62
N ILE A 261 -19.54 15.16 5.67
CA ILE A 261 -19.14 14.93 4.27
C ILE A 261 -20.11 15.64 3.34
N THR A 262 -19.59 16.50 2.48
CA THR A 262 -20.31 17.18 1.39
C THR A 262 -19.63 16.87 0.06
N THR A 263 -20.32 16.21 -0.87
CA THR A 263 -19.79 15.83 -2.19
C THR A 263 -20.88 15.98 -3.25
N GLN A 264 -20.53 16.25 -4.52
CA GLN A 264 -21.55 16.19 -5.60
C GLN A 264 -21.88 14.74 -6.03
N GLY A 265 -20.99 13.78 -5.75
CA GLY A 265 -21.16 12.37 -6.05
C GLY A 265 -21.99 11.64 -4.99
N SER A 266 -22.57 10.50 -5.35
CA SER A 266 -23.36 9.66 -4.45
C SER A 266 -22.52 8.83 -3.47
N HIS A 267 -21.24 8.59 -3.79
CA HIS A 267 -20.31 7.75 -3.01
C HIS A 267 -19.64 8.54 -1.88
N SER A 268 -20.42 9.03 -0.92
CA SER A 268 -19.84 9.73 0.24
C SER A 268 -19.18 8.78 1.23
N ILE A 269 -19.79 7.62 1.50
CA ILE A 269 -19.13 6.48 2.15
C ILE A 269 -19.49 5.24 1.34
N ALA A 270 -18.50 4.59 0.71
CA ALA A 270 -18.72 3.38 -0.05
C ALA A 270 -17.61 2.37 0.20
N ILE A 271 -17.96 1.23 0.81
CA ILE A 271 -17.01 0.22 1.28
C ILE A 271 -17.34 -1.14 0.68
N ALA A 272 -16.48 -1.64 -0.21
CA ALA A 272 -16.52 -3.02 -0.66
C ALA A 272 -15.87 -3.93 0.39
N GLY A 273 -16.48 -5.05 0.73
CA GLY A 273 -15.86 -6.08 1.58
C GLY A 273 -15.71 -5.70 3.06
N LEU A 274 -16.61 -4.88 3.61
CA LEU A 274 -16.67 -4.67 5.07
C LEU A 274 -17.14 -5.96 5.76
N LEU A 275 -16.32 -6.50 6.64
CA LEU A 275 -16.51 -7.73 7.39
C LEU A 275 -17.04 -7.45 8.81
N ASN A 276 -16.91 -8.44 9.69
CA ASN A 276 -17.23 -8.38 11.11
C ASN A 276 -16.48 -7.26 11.87
N GLY A 277 -17.09 -6.78 12.95
CA GLY A 277 -16.54 -5.71 13.81
C GLY A 277 -16.67 -4.29 13.26
N GLY A 278 -17.35 -4.08 12.12
CA GLY A 278 -17.52 -2.76 11.52
C GLY A 278 -18.51 -1.84 12.25
N GLU A 279 -18.22 -0.54 12.26
CA GLU A 279 -19.11 0.52 12.76
C GLU A 279 -19.15 1.70 11.79
N ILE A 280 -20.36 2.16 11.45
CA ILE A 280 -20.55 3.40 10.67
C ILE A 280 -21.63 4.22 11.38
N SER A 281 -21.22 5.14 12.25
CA SER A 281 -22.13 5.83 13.19
C SER A 281 -21.90 7.34 13.27
N GLY A 282 -22.95 8.10 13.55
CA GLY A 282 -22.89 9.55 13.81
C GLY A 282 -22.41 10.41 12.64
N ASN A 283 -22.28 9.87 11.42
CA ASN A 283 -21.84 10.63 10.26
C ASN A 283 -22.97 11.53 9.74
N THR A 284 -22.61 12.70 9.22
CA THR A 284 -23.52 13.63 8.57
C THR A 284 -23.12 13.78 7.10
N LEU A 285 -24.00 13.37 6.19
CA LEU A 285 -23.82 13.57 4.76
C LEU A 285 -24.66 14.77 4.30
N ARG A 286 -24.10 15.65 3.49
CA ARG A 286 -24.78 16.86 3.01
C ARG A 286 -24.93 16.83 1.49
N GLN A 287 -26.17 16.92 1.04
CA GLN A 287 -26.49 17.00 -0.38
C GLN A 287 -26.22 18.43 -0.89
N THR A 288 -25.49 18.54 -2.01
CA THR A 288 -25.32 19.81 -2.72
C THR A 288 -26.54 20.09 -3.61
N ALA A 289 -26.75 21.34 -4.02
CA ALA A 289 -27.92 21.74 -4.81
C ALA A 289 -28.02 21.02 -6.18
N GLU A 290 -26.87 20.71 -6.78
CA GLU A 290 -26.77 20.11 -8.12
C GLU A 290 -26.27 18.65 -8.08
N GLY A 291 -25.98 18.11 -6.89
CA GLY A 291 -25.38 16.79 -6.72
C GLY A 291 -26.38 15.65 -6.54
N ALA A 292 -25.87 14.44 -6.66
CA ALA A 292 -26.61 13.24 -6.29
C ALA A 292 -26.92 13.22 -4.78
N VAL A 293 -27.94 12.46 -4.39
CA VAL A 293 -28.20 12.22 -2.97
C VAL A 293 -27.04 11.38 -2.41
N PRO A 294 -26.33 11.86 -1.38
CA PRO A 294 -25.19 11.13 -0.83
C PRO A 294 -25.67 9.90 -0.05
N THR A 295 -24.89 8.83 -0.12
CA THR A 295 -25.24 7.52 0.45
C THR A 295 -24.11 6.94 1.31
N ILE A 296 -24.49 6.00 2.18
CA ILE A 296 -23.58 5.06 2.82
C ILE A 296 -23.90 3.70 2.23
N THR A 297 -23.00 3.15 1.42
CA THR A 297 -23.26 1.88 0.70
C THR A 297 -22.17 0.86 0.99
N LEU A 298 -22.56 -0.38 1.27
CA LEU A 298 -21.66 -1.51 1.42
C LEU A 298 -21.80 -2.46 0.24
N TYR A 299 -20.67 -2.80 -0.38
CA TYR A 299 -20.60 -3.70 -1.53
C TYR A 299 -19.93 -5.02 -1.17
N PRO A 300 -20.17 -6.12 -1.89
CA PRO A 300 -19.42 -7.36 -1.68
C PRO A 300 -17.92 -7.10 -1.84
N ALA A 301 -17.10 -7.86 -1.10
CA ALA A 301 -15.67 -7.93 -1.32
C ALA A 301 -15.40 -8.34 -2.77
N ARG A 302 -14.39 -7.73 -3.37
CA ARG A 302 -14.01 -7.99 -4.77
C ARG A 302 -12.61 -8.59 -4.83
N ILE A 303 -12.48 -9.60 -5.68
CA ILE A 303 -11.19 -10.17 -6.12
C ILE A 303 -11.04 -9.84 -7.61
N GLY A 304 -9.88 -9.32 -8.00
CA GLY A 304 -9.54 -8.93 -9.37
C GLY A 304 -10.04 -7.56 -9.83
N GLY A 305 -10.57 -6.71 -8.93
CA GLY A 305 -11.38 -5.54 -9.30
C GLY A 305 -10.69 -4.39 -10.05
N ASN A 306 -9.35 -4.39 -10.20
CA ASN A 306 -8.63 -3.41 -11.03
C ASN A 306 -8.28 -3.92 -12.44
N MET A 307 -8.67 -5.16 -12.78
CA MET A 307 -8.54 -5.68 -14.13
C MET A 307 -9.81 -5.32 -14.92
N ALA A 308 -9.81 -4.08 -15.43
CA ALA A 308 -10.51 -3.59 -16.60
C ALA A 308 -11.88 -4.21 -16.96
N ASP A 309 -12.96 -3.66 -16.42
CA ASP A 309 -14.34 -3.82 -16.91
C ASP A 309 -14.91 -5.26 -17.02
N ASP A 310 -14.14 -6.32 -16.73
CA ASP A 310 -14.54 -7.72 -16.83
C ASP A 310 -13.90 -8.65 -15.79
N GLY A 311 -14.62 -9.70 -15.36
CA GLY A 311 -14.06 -10.77 -14.53
C GLY A 311 -13.99 -10.48 -13.04
N VAL A 312 -14.70 -9.46 -12.54
CA VAL A 312 -14.80 -9.19 -11.09
C VAL A 312 -15.48 -10.37 -10.40
N VAL A 313 -14.77 -10.99 -9.46
CA VAL A 313 -15.34 -11.99 -8.55
C VAL A 313 -15.78 -11.28 -7.30
N SER A 314 -17.08 -11.34 -7.01
CA SER A 314 -17.68 -10.80 -5.79
C SER A 314 -17.90 -11.93 -4.77
N ILE A 315 -17.46 -11.73 -3.54
CA ILE A 315 -17.76 -12.64 -2.43
C ILE A 315 -19.06 -12.19 -1.79
N LEU A 316 -20.11 -13.01 -1.91
CA LEU A 316 -21.46 -12.72 -1.41
C LEU A 316 -21.72 -13.31 -0.03
N SER A 317 -21.03 -14.39 0.33
CA SER A 317 -21.02 -14.94 1.69
C SER A 317 -19.73 -15.76 1.94
N PHE A 318 -19.39 -15.95 3.21
CA PHE A 318 -18.23 -16.71 3.66
C PHE A 318 -18.66 -18.04 4.27
N ALA A 319 -17.83 -19.07 4.11
CA ALA A 319 -17.97 -20.32 4.84
C ALA A 319 -17.62 -20.13 6.33
N GLU A 320 -18.21 -20.94 7.21
CA GLU A 320 -17.76 -21.04 8.59
C GLU A 320 -16.37 -21.70 8.67
N ASN A 321 -15.37 -20.95 9.12
CA ASN A 321 -13.97 -21.41 9.22
C ASN A 321 -13.24 -20.74 10.39
N GLU A 322 -11.93 -21.02 10.53
CA GLU A 322 -11.10 -20.52 11.64
C GLU A 322 -10.93 -18.99 11.62
N SER A 323 -10.85 -18.37 10.44
CA SER A 323 -10.74 -16.90 10.33
C SER A 323 -12.01 -16.16 10.75
N GLY A 324 -13.15 -16.85 10.83
CA GLY A 324 -14.43 -16.30 11.29
C GLY A 324 -14.89 -15.10 10.45
N LEU A 325 -14.55 -15.08 9.15
CA LEU A 325 -14.94 -14.01 8.25
C LEU A 325 -16.44 -14.09 7.99
N SER A 326 -17.12 -12.96 8.10
CA SER A 326 -18.54 -12.87 7.80
C SER A 326 -18.96 -11.42 7.54
N TYR A 327 -20.09 -11.25 6.85
CA TYR A 327 -20.78 -9.97 6.74
C TYR A 327 -21.75 -9.78 7.90
N GLU A 328 -21.22 -9.53 9.10
CA GLU A 328 -22.06 -9.15 10.24
C GLU A 328 -22.76 -7.81 10.00
N SER A 329 -23.86 -7.59 10.71
CA SER A 329 -24.53 -6.28 10.73
C SER A 329 -23.55 -5.21 11.21
N VAL A 330 -23.49 -4.10 10.48
CA VAL A 330 -22.67 -2.96 10.86
C VAL A 330 -23.30 -2.25 12.05
N SER A 331 -22.49 -1.96 13.07
CA SER A 331 -22.95 -1.21 14.22
C SER A 331 -23.23 0.25 13.85
N VAL A 332 -24.39 0.72 14.31
CA VAL A 332 -24.81 2.14 14.25
C VAL A 332 -25.15 2.65 15.66
N GLU A 333 -24.69 1.94 16.69
CA GLU A 333 -25.13 2.17 18.07
C GLU A 333 -24.65 3.53 18.62
N GLY A 334 -25.49 4.16 19.45
CA GLY A 334 -25.16 5.39 20.16
C GLY A 334 -25.39 6.70 19.39
N LYS A 335 -25.23 6.73 18.06
CA LYS A 335 -25.53 7.91 17.23
C LYS A 335 -25.92 7.53 15.79
N PRO A 336 -27.17 7.76 15.34
CA PRO A 336 -27.55 7.45 13.96
C PRO A 336 -26.86 8.38 12.97
N ASN A 337 -26.62 7.88 11.74
CA ASN A 337 -26.16 8.72 10.63
C ASN A 337 -27.29 9.62 10.13
N ARG A 338 -26.93 10.76 9.54
CA ARG A 338 -27.88 11.78 9.08
C ARG A 338 -27.58 12.21 7.66
N LEU A 339 -28.64 12.53 6.92
CA LEU A 339 -28.59 13.22 5.65
C LEU A 339 -29.16 14.63 5.82
N VAL A 340 -28.37 15.66 5.50
CA VAL A 340 -28.86 17.02 5.31
C VAL A 340 -29.14 17.21 3.83
N LYS A 341 -30.41 17.35 3.47
CA LYS A 341 -30.84 17.59 2.09
C LYS A 341 -30.47 18.99 1.63
N ALA A 342 -30.53 19.23 0.32
CA ALA A 342 -30.20 20.53 -0.27
C ALA A 342 -31.09 21.69 0.25
N ASP A 343 -32.29 21.40 0.76
CA ASP A 343 -33.20 22.36 1.40
C ASP A 343 -32.91 22.60 2.90
N GLY A 344 -31.86 21.96 3.44
CA GLY A 344 -31.46 22.01 4.84
C GLY A 344 -32.22 21.07 5.77
N VAL A 345 -33.16 20.27 5.25
CA VAL A 345 -33.89 19.29 6.08
C VAL A 345 -32.97 18.13 6.45
N GLU A 346 -32.88 17.84 7.74
CA GLU A 346 -32.21 16.65 8.26
C GLU A 346 -33.15 15.44 8.27
N VAL A 347 -32.67 14.31 7.77
CA VAL A 347 -33.36 13.01 7.85
C VAL A 347 -32.40 11.92 8.32
N ASP A 348 -32.95 10.87 8.93
CA ASP A 348 -32.17 9.69 9.28
C ASP A 348 -31.62 9.02 8.00
N LEU A 349 -30.36 8.59 8.08
CA LEU A 349 -29.67 7.93 6.98
C LEU A 349 -29.30 6.51 7.39
N GLY A 350 -29.87 5.52 6.69
CA GLY A 350 -29.49 4.13 6.84
C GLY A 350 -28.20 3.79 6.11
N VAL A 351 -27.64 2.63 6.43
CA VAL A 351 -26.60 1.97 5.64
C VAL A 351 -27.29 1.10 4.59
N ASP A 352 -27.02 1.34 3.31
CA ASP A 352 -27.46 0.46 2.23
C ASP A 352 -26.50 -0.73 2.13
N ASP A 353 -26.95 -1.89 2.58
CA ASP A 353 -26.12 -3.09 2.66
C ASP A 353 -26.39 -4.02 1.48
N ALA A 354 -25.54 -3.92 0.46
CA ALA A 354 -25.59 -4.73 -0.75
C ALA A 354 -24.51 -5.83 -0.77
N ARG A 355 -23.87 -6.15 0.38
CA ARG A 355 -22.74 -7.09 0.46
C ARG A 355 -23.06 -8.52 0.00
N ASN A 356 -24.34 -8.91 0.01
CA ASN A 356 -24.82 -10.22 -0.42
C ASN A 356 -25.39 -10.23 -1.86
N MET A 357 -25.27 -9.12 -2.60
CA MET A 357 -25.81 -8.99 -3.95
C MET A 357 -24.70 -8.68 -4.96
N LEU A 358 -24.85 -9.19 -6.18
CA LEU A 358 -24.07 -8.71 -7.31
C LEU A 358 -24.63 -7.35 -7.75
N PRO A 359 -23.82 -6.28 -7.77
CA PRO A 359 -24.25 -4.99 -8.29
C PRO A 359 -24.71 -5.10 -9.75
N ASP A 360 -25.82 -4.45 -10.09
CA ASP A 360 -26.44 -4.54 -11.43
C ASP A 360 -25.49 -4.15 -12.56
N ASN A 361 -24.62 -3.18 -12.31
CA ASN A 361 -23.60 -2.71 -13.25
C ASN A 361 -22.50 -3.75 -13.51
N TYR A 362 -22.33 -4.75 -12.64
CA TYR A 362 -21.33 -5.83 -12.78
C TYR A 362 -21.90 -7.11 -13.41
N LEU A 363 -23.24 -7.25 -13.49
CA LEU A 363 -23.91 -8.49 -13.90
C LEU A 363 -23.47 -9.05 -15.27
N LYS A 364 -22.93 -8.20 -16.16
CA LYS A 364 -22.58 -8.64 -17.51
C LYS A 364 -21.38 -9.60 -17.53
N LEU A 365 -20.47 -9.53 -16.57
CA LEU A 365 -19.19 -10.28 -16.57
C LEU A 365 -18.68 -10.63 -15.15
N ALA A 366 -19.54 -10.61 -14.14
CA ALA A 366 -19.17 -10.90 -12.75
C ALA A 366 -19.63 -12.29 -12.30
N ALA A 367 -18.86 -12.87 -11.38
CA ALA A 367 -19.23 -14.08 -10.66
C ALA A 367 -19.48 -13.74 -9.19
N GLY A 368 -20.56 -14.29 -8.63
CA GLY A 368 -20.87 -14.20 -7.20
C GLY A 368 -20.56 -15.51 -6.51
N LEU A 369 -19.60 -15.50 -5.58
CA LEU A 369 -19.26 -16.68 -4.76
C LEU A 369 -20.06 -16.63 -3.46
N THR A 370 -20.71 -17.74 -3.13
CA THR A 370 -21.34 -17.97 -1.83
C THR A 370 -20.56 -19.05 -1.09
N ASP A 371 -20.61 -19.02 0.24
CA ASP A 371 -19.93 -19.97 1.14
C ASP A 371 -18.43 -20.04 0.83
N PHE A 372 -17.82 -18.87 0.62
CA PHE A 372 -16.42 -18.75 0.25
C PHE A 372 -15.50 -19.07 1.43
N ASP A 373 -14.70 -20.12 1.29
CA ASP A 373 -13.68 -20.49 2.27
C ASP A 373 -12.37 -19.74 2.02
N TYR A 374 -12.26 -18.58 2.67
CA TYR A 374 -11.11 -17.69 2.52
C TYR A 374 -9.79 -18.33 2.97
N ASP A 375 -9.79 -19.13 4.03
CA ASP A 375 -8.57 -19.70 4.59
C ASP A 375 -7.97 -20.72 3.62
N THR A 376 -8.82 -21.60 3.06
CA THR A 376 -8.42 -22.53 1.99
C THR A 376 -8.00 -21.76 0.73
N TYR A 377 -8.76 -20.73 0.33
CA TYR A 377 -8.41 -19.91 -0.82
C TYR A 377 -7.03 -19.25 -0.67
N LEU A 378 -6.74 -18.62 0.47
CA LEU A 378 -5.47 -17.91 0.68
C LEU A 378 -4.29 -18.89 0.76
N ALA A 379 -4.49 -20.04 1.41
CA ALA A 379 -3.49 -21.10 1.46
C ALA A 379 -3.15 -21.63 0.05
N ASP A 380 -4.17 -21.89 -0.77
CA ASP A 380 -4.00 -22.33 -2.16
C ASP A 380 -3.35 -21.21 -3.00
N TYR A 381 -3.90 -19.99 -2.98
CA TYR A 381 -3.41 -18.86 -3.78
C TYR A 381 -1.95 -18.52 -3.49
N SER A 382 -1.54 -18.56 -2.22
CA SER A 382 -0.17 -18.23 -1.80
C SER A 382 0.89 -19.30 -2.11
N SER A 383 0.48 -20.51 -2.47
CA SER A 383 1.37 -21.65 -2.71
C SER A 383 1.28 -22.21 -4.14
N LEU A 384 0.28 -21.79 -4.91
CA LEU A 384 0.03 -22.27 -6.26
C LEU A 384 0.97 -21.62 -7.27
N THR A 385 1.91 -22.39 -7.80
CA THR A 385 2.66 -22.00 -9.00
C THR A 385 1.79 -22.13 -10.25
N LEU A 386 2.17 -21.46 -11.34
CA LEU A 386 1.44 -21.58 -12.61
C LEU A 386 1.46 -23.03 -13.14
N ALA A 387 2.57 -23.75 -12.96
CA ALA A 387 2.65 -25.19 -13.27
C ALA A 387 1.67 -26.01 -12.42
N GLY A 388 1.62 -25.74 -11.12
CA GLY A 388 0.67 -26.39 -10.22
C GLY A 388 -0.78 -26.10 -10.62
N TYR A 389 -1.08 -24.86 -11.04
CA TYR A 389 -2.40 -24.49 -11.54
C TYR A 389 -2.76 -25.27 -12.81
N ARG A 390 -1.85 -25.37 -13.77
CA ARG A 390 -2.06 -26.14 -15.02
C ARG A 390 -2.31 -27.61 -14.78
N GLU A 391 -1.58 -28.22 -13.84
CA GLU A 391 -1.76 -29.62 -13.50
C GLU A 391 -3.11 -29.84 -12.82
N ARG A 392 -3.49 -28.96 -11.88
CA ARG A 392 -4.73 -29.05 -11.10
C ARG A 392 -5.97 -28.72 -11.93
N ASP A 393 -5.90 -27.72 -12.80
CA ASP A 393 -7.01 -27.25 -13.64
C ASP A 393 -6.53 -26.91 -15.07
N PRO A 394 -6.30 -27.94 -15.93
CA PRO A 394 -5.87 -27.73 -17.30
C PRO A 394 -6.87 -26.90 -18.13
N PHE A 395 -8.16 -27.03 -17.82
CA PHE A 395 -9.22 -26.28 -18.51
C PHE A 395 -9.19 -24.80 -18.13
N GLY A 396 -9.11 -24.48 -16.83
CA GLY A 396 -8.99 -23.11 -16.35
C GLY A 396 -7.71 -22.44 -16.86
N ALA A 397 -6.58 -23.16 -16.87
CA ALA A 397 -5.34 -22.66 -17.46
C ALA A 397 -5.49 -22.33 -18.96
N GLN A 398 -6.15 -23.18 -19.73
CA GLN A 398 -6.47 -22.89 -21.14
C GLN A 398 -7.35 -21.63 -21.26
N LYS A 399 -8.38 -21.48 -20.42
CA LYS A 399 -9.25 -20.29 -20.42
C LYS A 399 -8.54 -19.01 -20.00
N MET A 400 -7.60 -19.09 -19.08
CA MET A 400 -6.74 -17.97 -18.71
C MET A 400 -5.86 -17.53 -19.88
N GLU A 401 -5.27 -18.46 -20.63
CA GLU A 401 -4.49 -18.13 -21.83
C GLU A 401 -5.37 -17.49 -22.92
N GLU A 402 -6.56 -18.04 -23.18
CA GLU A 402 -7.53 -17.48 -24.13
C GLU A 402 -7.95 -16.06 -23.71
N TRP A 403 -8.22 -15.82 -22.42
CA TRP A 403 -8.57 -14.52 -21.88
C TRP A 403 -7.42 -13.52 -22.01
N LEU A 404 -6.19 -13.91 -21.63
CA LEU A 404 -5.00 -13.08 -21.79
C LEU A 404 -4.77 -12.72 -23.26
N ALA A 405 -4.92 -13.67 -24.18
CA ALA A 405 -4.78 -13.43 -25.61
C ALA A 405 -5.82 -12.42 -26.13
N LEU A 406 -7.10 -12.60 -25.76
CA LEU A 406 -8.17 -11.69 -26.12
C LEU A 406 -7.92 -10.27 -25.59
N ARG A 407 -7.58 -10.13 -24.29
CA ARG A 407 -7.37 -8.83 -23.67
C ARG A 407 -6.11 -8.14 -24.18
N THR A 408 -5.04 -8.87 -24.45
CA THR A 408 -3.85 -8.32 -25.12
C THR A 408 -4.20 -7.79 -26.51
N ASP A 409 -4.97 -8.52 -27.30
CA ASP A 409 -5.39 -8.09 -28.64
C ASP A 409 -6.25 -6.82 -28.57
N GLU A 410 -7.29 -6.83 -27.73
CA GLU A 410 -8.15 -5.66 -27.55
C GLU A 410 -7.35 -4.44 -27.07
N PHE A 411 -6.47 -4.60 -26.08
CA PHE A 411 -5.75 -3.45 -25.52
C PHE A 411 -4.70 -2.89 -26.48
N THR A 412 -4.24 -3.70 -27.44
CA THR A 412 -3.27 -3.28 -28.46
C THR A 412 -3.98 -2.70 -29.69
N ASN A 413 -5.03 -3.35 -30.16
CA ASN A 413 -5.65 -3.09 -31.45
C ASN A 413 -7.00 -2.37 -31.36
N GLY A 414 -7.54 -2.20 -30.15
CA GLY A 414 -8.87 -1.67 -29.89
C GLY A 414 -9.95 -2.75 -29.89
N ARG A 415 -11.17 -2.35 -29.51
CA ARG A 415 -12.38 -3.18 -29.54
C ARG A 415 -13.25 -2.79 -30.72
N GLU A 416 -14.11 -3.70 -31.16
CA GLU A 416 -15.12 -3.41 -32.17
C GLU A 416 -16.14 -2.36 -31.69
N ASP A 417 -16.72 -1.60 -32.63
CA ASP A 417 -17.77 -0.63 -32.33
C ASP A 417 -18.99 -1.30 -31.69
N GLY A 418 -19.45 -0.77 -30.55
CA GLY A 418 -20.58 -1.32 -29.81
C GLY A 418 -20.24 -2.50 -28.90
N HIS A 419 -18.94 -2.80 -28.71
CA HIS A 419 -18.50 -3.77 -27.72
C HIS A 419 -19.08 -3.46 -26.32
N PRO A 420 -19.54 -4.45 -25.54
CA PRO A 420 -20.17 -4.22 -24.24
C PRO A 420 -19.33 -3.46 -23.22
N LEU A 421 -18.00 -3.53 -23.35
CA LEU A 421 -17.02 -2.81 -22.52
C LEU A 421 -16.66 -1.41 -23.04
N GLY A 422 -17.26 -0.99 -24.15
CA GLY A 422 -16.91 0.26 -24.81
C GLY A 422 -15.49 0.26 -25.41
N PRO A 423 -15.02 1.43 -25.89
CA PRO A 423 -13.69 1.58 -26.47
C PRO A 423 -12.58 1.40 -25.43
N VAL A 424 -11.39 1.04 -25.89
CA VAL A 424 -10.21 0.87 -25.04
C VAL A 424 -9.63 2.23 -24.65
N SER A 425 -9.39 2.46 -23.37
CA SER A 425 -8.78 3.68 -22.85
C SER A 425 -7.25 3.71 -23.04
N GLY A 426 -6.64 4.89 -22.98
CA GLY A 426 -5.17 5.02 -23.02
C GLY A 426 -4.47 4.36 -21.82
N GLU A 427 -5.15 4.21 -20.69
CA GLU A 427 -4.64 3.44 -19.55
C GLU A 427 -4.66 1.94 -19.84
N GLN A 428 -5.76 1.42 -20.40
CA GLN A 428 -5.86 0.03 -20.82
C GLN A 428 -4.78 -0.33 -21.83
N GLN A 429 -4.49 0.54 -22.81
CA GLN A 429 -3.37 0.34 -23.74
C GLN A 429 -2.02 0.16 -23.02
N LYS A 430 -1.71 1.04 -22.06
CA LYS A 430 -0.49 0.93 -21.24
C LYS A 430 -0.45 -0.34 -20.39
N ILE A 431 -1.58 -0.77 -19.85
CA ILE A 431 -1.70 -2.04 -19.11
C ILE A 431 -1.44 -3.23 -20.05
N GLY A 432 -1.97 -3.18 -21.28
CA GLY A 432 -1.76 -4.19 -22.31
C GLY A 432 -0.29 -4.38 -22.66
N GLU A 433 0.42 -3.27 -22.88
CA GLU A 433 1.86 -3.27 -23.18
C GLU A 433 2.70 -3.72 -21.98
N ARG A 434 2.44 -3.17 -20.79
CA ARG A 434 3.31 -3.32 -19.62
C ARG A 434 3.09 -4.63 -18.86
N PHE A 435 1.86 -5.15 -18.84
CA PHE A 435 1.50 -6.27 -17.98
C PHE A 435 0.93 -7.47 -18.76
N LEU A 436 -0.05 -7.26 -19.64
CA LEU A 436 -0.71 -8.39 -20.32
C LEU A 436 0.20 -9.07 -21.33
N THR A 437 0.94 -8.30 -22.13
CA THR A 437 1.86 -8.86 -23.14
C THR A 437 2.95 -9.72 -22.51
N PRO A 438 3.68 -9.25 -21.46
CA PRO A 438 4.62 -10.10 -20.74
C PRO A 438 3.97 -11.32 -20.08
N ALA A 439 2.78 -11.17 -19.47
CA ALA A 439 2.08 -12.27 -18.83
C ALA A 439 1.67 -13.37 -19.82
N LEU A 440 1.15 -12.99 -21.00
CA LEU A 440 0.80 -13.92 -22.07
C LEU A 440 2.04 -14.65 -22.63
N ALA A 441 3.17 -13.94 -22.77
CA ALA A 441 4.43 -14.54 -23.18
C ALA A 441 4.89 -15.57 -22.14
N ALA A 442 4.89 -15.21 -20.86
CA ALA A 442 5.29 -16.08 -19.75
C ALA A 442 4.37 -17.30 -19.60
N MET A 443 3.08 -17.14 -19.87
CA MET A 443 2.13 -18.24 -19.99
C MET A 443 2.56 -19.15 -21.16
N LYS A 444 2.77 -18.64 -22.36
CA LYS A 444 3.08 -19.50 -23.53
C LYS A 444 4.42 -20.22 -23.47
N ASP A 445 5.45 -19.59 -22.92
CA ASP A 445 6.81 -20.14 -22.89
C ASP A 445 7.13 -20.94 -21.61
N GLY A 446 6.22 -20.93 -20.62
CA GLY A 446 6.38 -21.63 -19.35
C GLY A 446 7.42 -20.98 -18.42
N THR A 447 7.88 -19.76 -18.69
CA THR A 447 8.85 -19.08 -17.82
C THR A 447 8.27 -18.65 -16.47
N ALA A 448 6.94 -18.60 -16.34
CA ALA A 448 6.25 -18.36 -15.08
C ALA A 448 5.85 -19.64 -14.32
N ASP A 449 6.29 -20.82 -14.75
CA ASP A 449 5.93 -22.12 -14.15
C ASP A 449 6.62 -22.40 -12.80
N SER A 450 7.68 -21.65 -12.47
CA SER A 450 8.55 -21.84 -11.29
C SER A 450 8.13 -21.05 -10.06
#